data_AF-A0A2V2S5C6-F1
#
_entry.id   AF-A0A2V2S5C6-F1
#
_cell.length_a   1.000
_cell.length_b   1.000
_cell.length_c   1.000
_cell.angle_alpha   90.00
_cell.angle_beta   90.00
_cell.angle_gamma   90.00
#
_symmetry.space_group_name_H-M   'P 1'
#
loop_
_entity.id
_entity.type
_entity.pdbx_description
1 polymer ?
#
loop_
_entity_poly.entity_id
_entity_poly.type
_entity_poly.pdbx_seq_one_letter_code
_entity_poly.pdbx_strand_id
1 'polypeptide(L)'
;MVSRSVAIVACVVSAVFFVITAHAINSLCGLLSPLALAIVFFYSLTKRFTHAAQFFLGLALAVSPVGAWIAVTGKFALPPLVLALGVLLWVAGFDIIYATQDVEIDRVEGLKSMVVLLGVPASLGLAQLLHFGMLLCLMLFGWLAQLGIPYATILLCIFCALIWEHRIAKRGDLDSIQRAFFLSNAIVGVLFVIGVSADCLLAVGLA
;
A
#
# COMPACT_ATOMS: atom_id res chain seq x y z
N MET A 1 -11.42 23.70 -11.25
CA MET A 1 -10.11 23.41 -10.62
C MET A 1 -9.96 24.30 -9.40
N VAL A 2 -9.38 23.78 -8.31
CA VAL A 2 -9.19 24.52 -7.04
C VAL A 2 -7.99 25.46 -7.18
N SER A 3 -8.00 26.62 -6.51
CA SER A 3 -6.85 27.56 -6.57
C SER A 3 -5.64 27.00 -5.81
N ARG A 4 -4.43 27.39 -6.24
CA ARG A 4 -3.17 26.99 -5.58
C ARG A 4 -3.18 27.34 -4.09
N SER A 5 -3.70 28.52 -3.74
CA SER A 5 -3.78 28.97 -2.35
C SER A 5 -4.68 28.06 -1.51
N VAL A 6 -5.83 27.66 -2.04
CA VAL A 6 -6.75 26.75 -1.33
C VAL A 6 -6.11 25.37 -1.15
N ALA A 7 -5.41 24.85 -2.16
CA ALA A 7 -4.69 23.58 -2.04
C ALA A 7 -3.60 23.63 -0.97
N ILE A 8 -2.78 24.69 -0.95
CA ILE A 8 -1.73 24.87 0.07
C ILE A 8 -2.35 24.96 1.47
N VAL A 9 -3.39 25.77 1.65
CA VAL A 9 -4.08 25.91 2.94
C VAL A 9 -4.65 24.57 3.40
N ALA A 10 -5.29 23.81 2.51
CA ALA A 10 -5.82 22.49 2.85
C ALA A 10 -4.73 21.49 3.26
N CYS A 11 -3.57 21.50 2.58
CA CYS A 11 -2.42 20.67 2.94
C CYS A 11 -1.86 21.05 4.31
N VAL A 12 -1.67 22.35 4.58
CA VAL A 12 -1.13 22.85 5.86
C VAL A 12 -2.09 22.53 7.00
N VAL A 13 -3.38 22.82 6.84
CA VAL A 13 -4.39 22.53 7.86
C VAL A 13 -4.46 21.03 8.16
N SER A 14 -4.48 20.18 7.12
CA SER A 14 -4.48 18.72 7.30
C SER A 14 -3.22 18.23 8.00
N ALA A 15 -2.04 18.76 7.66
CA ALA A 15 -0.78 18.39 8.28
C ALA A 15 -0.71 18.80 9.76
N VAL A 16 -1.14 20.02 10.09
CA VAL A 16 -1.19 20.51 11.48
C VAL A 16 -2.18 19.67 12.29
N PHE A 17 -3.37 19.42 11.74
CA PHE A 17 -4.38 18.60 12.40
C PHE A 17 -3.88 17.16 12.63
N PHE A 18 -3.19 16.57 11.66
CA PHE A 18 -2.54 15.27 11.80
C PHE A 18 -1.51 15.23 12.93
N VAL A 19 -0.62 16.23 13.04
CA VAL A 19 0.39 16.28 14.12
C VAL A 19 -0.26 16.43 15.49
N ILE A 20 -1.26 17.32 15.62
CA ILE A 20 -1.98 17.53 16.88
C ILE A 20 -2.67 16.23 17.32
N THR A 21 -3.40 15.60 16.42
CA THR A 21 -4.11 14.34 16.72
C THR A 21 -3.16 13.19 17.02
N ALA A 22 -2.05 13.06 16.28
CA ALA A 22 -1.03 12.04 16.55
C ALA A 22 -0.42 12.21 17.94
N HIS A 23 -0.12 13.46 18.35
CA HIS A 23 0.40 13.75 19.69
C HIS A 23 -0.64 13.48 20.79
N ALA A 24 -1.92 13.77 20.53
CA ALA A 24 -3.02 13.50 21.46
C ALA A 24 -3.25 11.99 21.71
N ILE A 25 -2.89 11.12 20.76
CA ILE A 25 -2.99 9.66 20.91
C ILE A 25 -1.92 9.15 21.87
N ASN A 26 -0.64 9.39 21.56
CA ASN A 26 0.48 9.13 22.47
C ASN A 26 1.76 9.85 22.02
N SER A 27 2.75 9.92 22.91
CA SER A 27 4.01 10.63 22.67
C SER A 27 4.82 10.05 21.49
N LEU A 28 4.80 8.73 21.29
CA LEU A 28 5.51 8.08 20.18
C LEU A 28 4.88 8.42 18.82
N CYS A 29 3.55 8.40 18.72
CA CYS A 29 2.81 8.88 17.54
C CYS A 29 3.13 10.35 17.25
N GLY A 30 3.10 11.22 18.28
CA GLY A 30 3.48 12.62 18.15
C GLY A 30 4.90 12.79 17.59
N LEU A 31 5.86 12.07 18.17
CA LEU A 31 7.27 12.11 17.77
C LEU A 31 7.49 11.65 16.31
N LEU A 32 6.77 10.62 15.86
CA LEU A 32 6.91 10.05 14.52
C LEU A 32 6.08 10.79 13.45
N SER A 33 5.11 11.61 13.84
CA SER A 33 4.23 12.32 12.91
C SER A 33 4.96 13.21 11.89
N PRO A 34 6.05 13.94 12.22
CA PRO A 34 6.79 14.70 11.20
C PRO A 34 7.48 13.78 10.17
N LEU A 35 7.97 12.61 10.60
CA LEU A 35 8.58 11.63 9.70
C LEU A 35 7.52 11.03 8.76
N ALA A 36 6.33 10.71 9.27
CA ALA A 36 5.23 10.22 8.45
C ALA A 36 4.82 11.24 7.38
N LEU A 37 4.69 12.53 7.75
CA LEU A 37 4.42 13.61 6.81
C LEU A 37 5.55 13.78 5.78
N ALA A 38 6.80 13.71 6.20
CA ALA A 38 7.94 13.80 5.29
C ALA A 38 7.89 12.71 4.21
N ILE A 39 7.59 11.47 4.58
CA ILE A 39 7.43 10.35 3.63
C ILE A 39 6.28 10.62 2.66
N VAL A 40 5.11 11.04 3.17
CA VAL A 40 3.92 11.31 2.35
C VAL A 40 4.12 12.49 1.40
N PHE A 41 4.76 13.58 1.83
CA PHE A 41 5.05 14.69 0.93
C PHE A 41 6.13 14.35 -0.09
N PHE A 42 7.13 13.55 0.32
CA PHE A 42 8.26 13.23 -0.53
C PHE A 42 7.88 12.37 -1.73
N TYR A 43 6.98 11.37 -1.57
CA TYR A 43 6.62 10.48 -2.67
C TYR A 43 6.07 11.24 -3.89
N SER A 44 5.35 12.35 -3.67
CA SER A 44 4.77 13.13 -4.77
C SER A 44 5.82 13.75 -5.71
N LEU A 45 7.08 13.82 -5.28
CA LEU A 45 8.19 14.38 -6.06
C LEU A 45 9.06 13.32 -6.74
N THR A 46 8.91 12.04 -6.40
CA THR A 46 9.91 11.01 -6.73
C THR A 46 10.04 10.71 -8.20
N LYS A 47 8.95 10.82 -8.98
CA LYS A 47 8.99 10.67 -10.44
C LYS A 47 9.96 11.63 -11.14
N ARG A 48 10.32 12.76 -10.51
CA ARG A 48 11.26 13.75 -11.09
C ARG A 48 12.71 13.29 -11.06
N PHE A 49 13.08 12.36 -10.18
CA PHE A 49 14.49 12.00 -9.97
C PHE A 49 14.78 10.50 -9.91
N THR A 50 13.77 9.63 -9.69
CA THR A 50 13.96 8.17 -9.65
C THR A 50 12.87 7.39 -10.40
N HIS A 51 13.24 6.24 -10.98
CA HIS A 51 12.28 5.29 -11.58
C HIS A 51 11.53 4.47 -10.53
N ALA A 52 11.95 4.50 -9.27
CA ALA A 52 11.37 3.71 -8.18
C ALA A 52 10.19 4.42 -7.47
N ALA A 53 9.50 5.35 -8.12
CA ALA A 53 8.42 6.15 -7.52
C ALA A 53 7.34 5.28 -6.85
N GLN A 54 7.02 4.13 -7.45
CA GLN A 54 6.04 3.16 -6.93
C GLN A 54 6.44 2.61 -5.55
N PHE A 55 7.74 2.45 -5.27
CA PHE A 55 8.23 2.00 -3.96
C PHE A 55 8.10 3.10 -2.90
N PHE A 56 8.23 4.37 -3.27
CA PHE A 56 8.00 5.49 -2.35
C PHE A 56 6.52 5.67 -2.04
N LEU A 57 5.64 5.47 -3.03
CA LEU A 57 4.19 5.39 -2.78
C LEU A 57 3.87 4.22 -1.84
N GLY A 58 4.48 3.05 -2.08
CA GLY A 58 4.36 1.90 -1.19
C GLY A 58 4.83 2.19 0.23
N LEU A 59 5.96 2.88 0.40
CA LEU A 59 6.44 3.33 1.70
C LEU A 59 5.48 4.29 2.39
N ALA A 60 4.88 5.22 1.64
CA ALA A 60 3.90 6.17 2.17
C ALA A 60 2.62 5.49 2.70
N LEU A 61 2.23 4.35 2.15
CA LEU A 61 1.13 3.54 2.69
C LEU A 61 1.59 2.55 3.76
N ALA A 62 2.80 2.01 3.67
CA ALA A 62 3.37 1.05 4.61
C ALA A 62 3.55 1.61 6.04
N VAL A 63 3.67 2.93 6.21
CA VAL A 63 3.69 3.54 7.55
C VAL A 63 2.35 3.40 8.28
N SER A 64 1.24 3.14 7.57
CA SER A 64 -0.11 3.06 8.15
C SER A 64 -0.28 1.90 9.14
N PRO A 65 0.03 0.62 8.81
CA PRO A 65 -0.08 -0.47 9.79
C PRO A 65 0.84 -0.29 11.01
N VAL A 66 2.03 0.27 10.83
CA VAL A 66 2.95 0.59 11.94
C VAL A 66 2.36 1.69 12.83
N GLY A 67 1.87 2.76 12.22
CA GLY A 67 1.23 3.88 12.91
C GLY A 67 -0.02 3.43 13.68
N ALA A 68 -0.87 2.60 13.08
CA ALA A 68 -2.06 2.05 13.73
C ALA A 68 -1.70 1.18 14.95
N TRP A 69 -0.65 0.35 14.84
CA TRP A 69 -0.18 -0.46 15.96
C TRP A 69 0.39 0.39 17.10
N ILE A 70 1.21 1.39 16.77
CA ILE A 70 1.77 2.32 17.77
C ILE A 70 0.66 3.15 18.42
N ALA A 71 -0.37 3.55 17.67
CA ALA A 71 -1.50 4.31 18.21
C ALA A 71 -2.22 3.56 19.34
N VAL A 72 -2.39 2.25 19.20
CA VAL A 72 -3.07 1.40 20.19
C VAL A 72 -2.13 0.93 21.30
N THR A 73 -0.88 0.57 20.97
CA THR A 73 0.02 -0.13 21.91
C THR A 73 1.13 0.72 22.51
N GLY A 74 1.40 1.90 21.93
CA GLY A 74 2.51 2.77 22.33
C GLY A 74 3.91 2.22 22.06
N LYS A 75 4.05 1.11 21.31
CA LYS A 75 5.34 0.44 21.09
C LYS A 75 5.46 -0.16 19.68
N PHE A 76 6.70 -0.37 19.25
CA PHE A 76 6.97 -1.17 18.05
C PHE A 76 6.77 -2.66 18.33
N ALA A 77 6.39 -3.40 17.28
CA ALA A 77 6.33 -4.85 17.29
C ALA A 77 6.67 -5.40 15.90
N LEU A 78 7.07 -6.66 15.84
CA LEU A 78 7.43 -7.31 14.58
C LEU A 78 6.24 -7.52 13.62
N PRO A 79 5.04 -7.98 14.07
CA PRO A 79 3.91 -8.19 13.15
C PRO A 79 3.55 -6.97 12.27
N PRO A 80 3.36 -5.74 12.81
CA PRO A 80 3.01 -4.59 11.97
C PRO A 80 4.14 -4.15 11.03
N LEU A 81 5.41 -4.44 11.35
CA LEU A 81 6.54 -4.17 10.46
C LEU A 81 6.58 -5.13 9.27
N VAL A 82 6.26 -6.41 9.50
CA VAL A 82 6.10 -7.40 8.42
C VAL A 82 4.91 -7.04 7.54
N LEU A 83 3.79 -6.63 8.16
CA LEU A 83 2.62 -6.16 7.42
C LEU A 83 2.93 -4.91 6.59
N ALA A 84 3.72 -3.96 7.13
CA ALA A 84 4.18 -2.79 6.41
C ALA A 84 5.00 -3.14 5.17
N LEU A 85 5.91 -4.12 5.28
CA LEU A 85 6.65 -4.62 4.11
C LEU A 85 5.69 -5.24 3.08
N GLY A 86 4.71 -6.02 3.53
CA GLY A 86 3.67 -6.57 2.66
C GLY A 86 2.88 -5.47 1.92
N VAL A 87 2.47 -4.41 2.62
CA VAL A 87 1.79 -3.24 2.04
C VAL A 87 2.68 -2.51 1.04
N LEU A 88 3.98 -2.33 1.33
CA LEU A 88 4.91 -1.70 0.41
C LEU A 88 5.00 -2.48 -0.90
N LEU A 89 5.18 -3.79 -0.83
CA LEU A 89 5.28 -4.66 -2.00
C LEU A 89 3.96 -4.73 -2.78
N TRP A 90 2.83 -4.77 -2.09
CA TRP A 90 1.50 -4.71 -2.69
C TRP A 90 1.31 -3.44 -3.51
N VAL A 91 1.53 -2.30 -2.87
CA VAL A 91 1.32 -0.98 -3.48
C VAL A 91 2.27 -0.76 -4.63
N ALA A 92 3.54 -1.09 -4.46
CA ALA A 92 4.51 -1.00 -5.54
C ALA A 92 4.09 -1.88 -6.73
N GLY A 93 3.60 -3.10 -6.50
CA GLY A 93 3.17 -4.01 -7.56
C GLY A 93 1.97 -3.50 -8.35
N PHE A 94 0.87 -3.13 -7.68
CA PHE A 94 -0.31 -2.66 -8.40
C PHE A 94 -0.10 -1.28 -9.03
N ASP A 95 0.72 -0.41 -8.44
CA ASP A 95 1.02 0.91 -9.00
C ASP A 95 1.93 0.80 -10.23
N ILE A 96 2.77 -0.23 -10.30
CA ILE A 96 3.49 -0.59 -11.53
C ILE A 96 2.51 -1.02 -12.63
N ILE A 97 1.49 -1.84 -12.31
CA ILE A 97 0.44 -2.23 -13.27
C ILE A 97 -0.29 -0.97 -13.75
N TYR A 98 -0.70 -0.11 -12.83
CA TYR A 98 -1.39 1.14 -13.16
C TYR A 98 -0.54 2.06 -14.05
N ALA A 99 0.74 2.22 -13.73
CA ALA A 99 1.67 3.06 -14.50
C ALA A 99 1.91 2.58 -15.94
N THR A 100 1.46 1.38 -16.32
CA THR A 100 1.55 0.92 -17.71
C THR A 100 0.72 1.78 -18.68
N GLN A 101 -0.34 2.44 -18.19
CA GLN A 101 -1.15 3.35 -19.00
C GLN A 101 -0.48 4.71 -19.26
N ASP A 102 0.44 5.11 -18.38
CA ASP A 102 1.07 6.44 -18.42
C ASP A 102 2.40 6.44 -19.20
N VAL A 103 2.83 5.30 -19.76
CA VAL A 103 4.19 5.13 -20.29
C VAL A 103 4.57 6.16 -21.35
N GLU A 104 3.66 6.48 -22.28
CA GLU A 104 3.95 7.45 -23.34
C GLU A 104 3.97 8.89 -22.81
N ILE A 105 3.09 9.22 -21.87
CA ILE A 105 3.07 10.55 -21.23
C ILE A 105 4.31 10.75 -20.37
N ASP A 106 4.66 9.75 -19.55
CA ASP A 106 5.86 9.77 -18.72
C ASP A 106 7.12 9.97 -19.59
N ARG A 107 7.18 9.37 -20.79
CA ARG A 107 8.28 9.59 -21.76
C ARG A 107 8.32 11.02 -22.30
N VAL A 108 7.18 11.53 -22.77
CA VAL A 108 7.08 12.88 -23.36
C VAL A 108 7.45 13.95 -22.34
N GLU A 109 6.99 13.80 -21.10
CA GLU A 109 7.24 14.74 -20.00
C GLU A 109 8.61 14.53 -19.32
N GLY A 110 9.41 13.55 -19.78
CA GLY A 110 10.71 13.23 -19.19
C GLY A 110 10.65 12.74 -17.74
N LEU A 111 9.50 12.16 -17.33
CA LEU A 111 9.30 11.59 -16.01
C LEU A 111 9.94 10.20 -15.91
N LYS A 112 10.46 9.90 -14.72
CA LYS A 112 11.03 8.59 -14.42
C LYS A 112 9.98 7.70 -13.77
N SER A 113 9.65 6.60 -14.44
CA SER A 113 8.85 5.52 -13.86
C SER A 113 9.47 4.16 -14.16
N MET A 114 9.15 3.16 -13.35
CA MET A 114 9.65 1.80 -13.53
C MET A 114 9.26 1.24 -14.90
N VAL A 115 8.08 1.62 -15.40
CA VAL A 115 7.60 1.21 -16.73
C VAL A 115 8.42 1.84 -17.85
N VAL A 116 8.80 3.11 -17.72
CA VAL A 116 9.71 3.75 -18.68
C VAL A 116 11.08 3.07 -18.69
N LEU A 117 11.58 2.61 -17.54
CA LEU A 117 12.88 1.97 -17.41
C LEU A 117 12.89 0.54 -17.98
N LEU A 118 11.91 -0.28 -17.62
CA LEU A 118 11.90 -1.72 -17.90
C LEU A 118 11.06 -2.08 -19.13
N GLY A 119 10.16 -1.20 -19.56
CA GLY A 119 9.10 -1.51 -20.51
C GLY A 119 7.95 -2.30 -19.87
N VAL A 120 6.81 -2.34 -20.55
CA VAL A 120 5.57 -2.96 -20.04
C VAL A 120 5.74 -4.43 -19.65
N PRO A 121 6.32 -5.32 -20.48
CA PRO A 121 6.38 -6.75 -20.14
C PRO A 121 7.21 -7.06 -18.89
N ALA A 122 8.39 -6.45 -18.76
CA ALA A 122 9.25 -6.64 -17.59
C ALA A 122 8.69 -5.98 -16.33
N SER A 123 7.96 -4.87 -16.49
CA SER A 123 7.24 -4.22 -15.38
C SER A 123 6.12 -5.08 -14.82
N LEU A 124 5.33 -5.72 -15.69
CA LEU A 124 4.32 -6.68 -15.26
C LEU A 124 4.96 -7.89 -14.55
N GLY A 125 6.12 -8.37 -15.04
CA GLY A 125 6.90 -9.41 -14.36
C GLY A 125 7.38 -8.98 -12.96
N LEU A 126 7.86 -7.73 -12.82
CA LEU A 126 8.24 -7.18 -11.52
C LEU A 126 7.02 -7.07 -10.58
N ALA A 127 5.87 -6.62 -11.07
CA ALA A 127 4.65 -6.58 -10.27
C ALA A 127 4.24 -7.97 -9.75
N GLN A 128 4.43 -9.03 -10.55
CA GLN A 128 4.20 -10.41 -10.10
C GLN A 128 5.15 -10.81 -8.97
N LEU A 129 6.45 -10.50 -9.10
CA LEU A 129 7.43 -10.78 -8.06
C LEU A 129 7.12 -10.05 -6.76
N LEU A 130 6.71 -8.78 -6.85
CA LEU A 130 6.33 -7.98 -5.68
C LEU A 130 5.07 -8.53 -5.00
N HIS A 131 4.03 -8.88 -5.77
CA HIS A 131 2.81 -9.49 -5.21
C HIS A 131 3.07 -10.87 -4.61
N PHE A 132 4.01 -11.64 -5.17
CA PHE A 132 4.47 -12.87 -4.53
C PHE A 132 5.17 -12.60 -3.18
N GLY A 133 6.09 -11.63 -3.14
CA GLY A 133 6.74 -11.22 -1.88
C GLY A 133 5.74 -10.70 -0.84
N MET A 134 4.71 -9.98 -1.28
CA MET A 134 3.60 -9.56 -0.42
C MET A 134 2.87 -10.76 0.20
N LEU A 135 2.55 -11.79 -0.56
CA LEU A 135 1.91 -13.00 -0.03
C LEU A 135 2.78 -13.69 1.04
N LEU A 136 4.11 -13.73 0.84
CA LEU A 136 5.03 -14.24 1.86
C LEU A 136 4.96 -13.39 3.15
N CYS A 137 4.90 -12.08 3.02
CA CYS A 137 4.75 -11.18 4.16
C CYS A 137 3.40 -11.38 4.88
N LEU A 138 2.30 -11.59 4.14
CA LEU A 138 0.99 -11.86 4.74
C LEU A 138 0.94 -13.21 5.46
N MET A 139 1.59 -14.25 4.92
CA MET A 139 1.75 -15.53 5.61
C MET A 139 2.52 -15.37 6.91
N LEU A 140 3.67 -14.67 6.85
CA LEU A 140 4.50 -14.41 8.03
C LEU A 140 3.77 -13.56 9.06
N PHE A 141 3.02 -12.54 8.62
CA PHE A 141 2.17 -11.74 9.50
C PHE A 141 1.13 -12.59 10.23
N GLY A 142 0.39 -13.44 9.50
CA GLY A 142 -0.60 -14.33 10.10
C GLY A 142 0.00 -15.28 11.13
N TRP A 143 1.17 -15.84 10.83
CA TRP A 143 1.89 -16.70 11.77
C TRP A 143 2.36 -15.94 13.02
N LEU A 144 2.97 -14.76 12.87
CA LEU A 144 3.44 -13.93 13.99
C LEU A 144 2.29 -13.38 14.84
N ALA A 145 1.13 -13.11 14.23
CA ALA A 145 -0.08 -12.66 14.88
C ALA A 145 -0.96 -13.80 15.41
N GLN A 146 -0.51 -15.06 15.27
CA GLN A 146 -1.21 -16.27 15.71
C GLN A 146 -2.64 -16.41 15.14
N LEU A 147 -2.84 -15.97 13.89
CA LEU A 147 -4.12 -16.05 13.21
C LEU A 147 -4.38 -17.48 12.69
N GLY A 148 -5.63 -17.91 12.77
CA GLY A 148 -6.07 -19.26 12.45
C GLY A 148 -6.63 -19.48 11.04
N ILE A 149 -7.51 -20.48 10.94
CA ILE A 149 -8.15 -20.93 9.70
C ILE A 149 -8.96 -19.82 8.99
N PRO A 150 -9.72 -18.96 9.69
CA PRO A 150 -10.40 -17.82 9.05
C PRO A 150 -9.45 -16.94 8.24
N TYR A 151 -8.32 -16.54 8.83
CA TYR A 151 -7.31 -15.75 8.13
C TYR A 151 -6.68 -16.52 6.95
N ALA A 152 -6.34 -17.79 7.14
CA ALA A 152 -5.78 -18.63 6.07
C ALA A 152 -6.72 -18.77 4.87
N THR A 153 -8.04 -18.84 5.11
CA THR A 153 -9.06 -18.90 4.06
C THR A 153 -9.10 -17.60 3.25
N ILE A 154 -9.02 -16.46 3.93
CA ILE A 154 -8.96 -15.15 3.29
C ILE A 154 -7.67 -14.96 2.49
N LEU A 155 -6.54 -15.45 3.00
CA LEU A 155 -5.28 -15.40 2.28
C LEU A 155 -5.35 -16.16 0.95
N LEU A 156 -6.05 -17.30 0.91
CA LEU A 156 -6.33 -18.02 -0.34
C LEU A 156 -7.20 -17.19 -1.29
N CYS A 157 -8.22 -16.49 -0.78
CA CYS A 157 -9.02 -15.57 -1.60
C CYS A 157 -8.19 -14.42 -2.18
N ILE A 158 -7.28 -13.83 -1.39
CA ILE A 158 -6.34 -12.79 -1.84
C ILE A 158 -5.44 -13.34 -2.95
N PHE A 159 -4.88 -14.55 -2.77
CA PHE A 159 -4.08 -15.21 -3.82
C PHE A 159 -4.85 -15.36 -5.14
N CYS A 160 -6.10 -15.82 -5.08
CA CYS A 160 -6.97 -15.93 -6.26
C CYS A 160 -7.25 -14.57 -6.93
N ALA A 161 -7.47 -13.51 -6.12
CA ALA A 161 -7.67 -12.15 -6.62
C ALA A 161 -6.42 -11.62 -7.36
N LEU A 162 -5.22 -11.88 -6.83
CA LEU A 162 -3.95 -11.50 -7.47
C LEU A 162 -3.72 -12.25 -8.79
N ILE A 163 -4.07 -13.54 -8.87
CA ILE A 163 -4.03 -14.28 -10.14
C ILE A 163 -4.94 -13.62 -11.17
N TRP A 164 -6.15 -13.25 -10.77
CA TRP A 164 -7.11 -12.58 -11.63
C TRP A 164 -6.62 -11.21 -12.11
N GLU A 165 -6.07 -10.40 -11.21
CA GLU A 165 -5.47 -9.10 -11.50
C GLU A 165 -4.40 -9.21 -12.60
N HIS A 166 -3.43 -10.11 -12.40
CA HIS A 166 -2.33 -10.31 -13.35
C HIS A 166 -2.79 -10.87 -14.69
N ARG A 167 -3.87 -11.68 -14.73
CA ARG A 167 -4.46 -12.16 -15.99
C ARG A 167 -5.14 -11.05 -16.77
N ILE A 168 -5.80 -10.13 -16.08
CA ILE A 168 -6.49 -9.00 -16.71
C ILE A 168 -5.49 -7.93 -17.14
N ALA A 169 -4.50 -7.61 -16.31
CA ALA A 169 -3.47 -6.63 -16.62
C ALA A 169 -2.71 -6.97 -17.93
N LYS A 170 -2.53 -8.26 -18.22
CA LYS A 170 -1.93 -8.74 -19.49
C LYS A 170 -2.71 -8.40 -20.76
N ARG A 171 -4.01 -8.05 -20.66
CA ARG A 171 -4.80 -7.65 -21.82
C ARG A 171 -4.36 -6.30 -22.40
N GLY A 172 -3.79 -5.43 -21.57
CA GLY A 172 -3.18 -4.16 -21.98
C GLY A 172 -4.16 -3.05 -22.38
N ASP A 173 -5.46 -3.30 -22.46
CA ASP A 173 -6.46 -2.25 -22.66
C ASP A 173 -6.71 -1.46 -21.35
N LEU A 174 -7.04 -0.16 -21.50
CA LEU A 174 -7.23 0.77 -20.38
C LEU A 174 -8.27 0.26 -19.38
N ASP A 175 -9.41 -0.25 -19.87
CA ASP A 175 -10.49 -0.74 -19.01
C ASP A 175 -10.03 -1.96 -18.19
N SER A 176 -9.25 -2.85 -18.78
CA SER A 176 -8.66 -3.99 -18.08
C SER A 176 -7.67 -3.55 -17.02
N ILE A 177 -6.78 -2.59 -17.31
CA ILE A 177 -5.84 -2.05 -16.32
C ILE A 177 -6.60 -1.37 -15.17
N GLN A 178 -7.64 -0.60 -15.46
CA GLN A 178 -8.47 0.04 -14.44
C GLN A 178 -9.21 -0.97 -13.57
N ARG A 179 -9.79 -2.03 -14.17
CA ARG A 179 -10.43 -3.12 -13.39
C ARG A 179 -9.42 -3.88 -12.53
N ALA A 180 -8.26 -4.21 -13.08
CA ALA A 180 -7.18 -4.87 -12.35
C ALA A 180 -6.76 -3.99 -11.16
N PHE A 181 -6.55 -2.69 -11.36
CA PHE A 181 -6.18 -1.78 -10.29
C PHE A 181 -7.31 -1.55 -9.26
N PHE A 182 -8.48 -1.05 -9.67
CA PHE A 182 -9.50 -0.61 -8.71
C PHE A 182 -10.24 -1.77 -8.05
N LEU A 183 -10.72 -2.74 -8.83
CA LEU A 183 -11.59 -3.79 -8.30
C LEU A 183 -10.78 -4.81 -7.49
N SER A 184 -9.63 -5.24 -8.00
CA SER A 184 -8.78 -6.21 -7.28
C SER A 184 -8.30 -5.63 -5.95
N ASN A 185 -7.74 -4.42 -5.96
CA ASN A 185 -7.12 -3.86 -4.75
C ASN A 185 -8.16 -3.45 -3.70
N ALA A 186 -9.36 -3.03 -4.09
CA ALA A 186 -10.48 -2.86 -3.16
C ALA A 186 -10.90 -4.19 -2.52
N ILE A 187 -11.01 -5.26 -3.32
CA ILE A 187 -11.33 -6.61 -2.83
C ILE A 187 -10.26 -7.09 -1.84
N VAL A 188 -8.97 -6.96 -2.17
CA VAL A 188 -7.86 -7.38 -1.29
C VAL A 188 -7.94 -6.70 0.08
N GLY A 189 -8.16 -5.39 0.11
CA GLY A 189 -8.29 -4.63 1.37
C GLY A 189 -9.48 -5.09 2.22
N VAL A 190 -10.66 -5.26 1.59
CA VAL A 190 -11.88 -5.71 2.28
C VAL A 190 -11.71 -7.14 2.80
N LEU A 191 -11.20 -8.05 1.98
CA LEU A 191 -10.95 -9.44 2.38
C LEU A 191 -10.00 -9.50 3.58
N PHE A 192 -8.89 -8.74 3.55
CA PHE A 192 -7.93 -8.71 4.65
C PHE A 192 -8.59 -8.29 5.98
N VAL A 193 -9.38 -7.21 5.97
CA VAL A 193 -10.10 -6.74 7.17
C VAL A 193 -11.08 -7.79 7.69
N ILE A 194 -11.85 -8.42 6.80
CA ILE A 194 -12.81 -9.47 7.16
C ILE A 194 -12.06 -10.65 7.80
N GLY A 195 -10.96 -11.10 7.22
CA GLY A 195 -10.20 -12.25 7.70
C GLY A 195 -9.62 -12.04 9.09
N VAL A 196 -8.94 -10.91 9.29
CA VAL A 196 -8.37 -10.56 10.59
C VAL A 196 -9.47 -10.38 11.63
N SER A 197 -10.55 -9.66 11.29
CA SER A 197 -11.65 -9.40 12.24
C SER A 197 -12.38 -10.68 12.63
N ALA A 198 -12.65 -11.58 11.68
CA ALA A 198 -13.28 -12.86 11.95
C ALA A 198 -12.44 -13.72 12.90
N ASP A 199 -11.12 -13.76 12.68
CA ASP A 199 -10.20 -14.49 13.54
C ASP A 199 -10.17 -13.92 14.97
N CYS A 200 -10.05 -12.60 15.10
CA CYS A 200 -10.08 -11.92 16.40
C CYS A 200 -11.41 -12.14 17.14
N LEU A 201 -12.56 -12.07 16.46
CA LEU A 201 -13.87 -12.29 17.07
C LEU A 201 -14.06 -13.73 17.54
N LEU A 202 -13.60 -14.71 16.75
CA LEU A 202 -13.67 -16.12 17.13
C LEU A 202 -12.73 -16.43 18.31
N ALA A 203 -11.55 -15.83 18.35
CA ALA A 203 -10.63 -15.97 19.48
C ALA A 203 -11.22 -15.42 20.79
N VAL A 204 -11.92 -14.27 20.73
CA VAL A 204 -12.60 -13.68 21.89
C VAL A 204 -13.82 -14.49 22.33
N GLY A 205 -14.59 -15.04 21.38
CA GLY A 205 -15.76 -15.87 21.70
C GLY A 205 -15.43 -17.27 22.25
N LEU A 206 -14.17 -17.70 22.13
CA LEU A 206 -13.66 -18.96 22.67
C LEU A 206 -12.92 -18.80 24.01
N ALA A 207 -12.69 -17.56 24.47
CA ALA A 207 -12.04 -17.22 25.74
C ALA A 207 -13.07 -16.91 26.84
#